data_AF-A0A507D5L9-F1
#
_entry.id   AF-A0A507D5L9-F1
#
_cell.length_a   1.000
_cell.length_b   1.000
_cell.length_c   1.000
_cell.angle_alpha   90.00
_cell.angle_beta   90.00
_cell.angle_gamma   90.00
#
_symmetry.space_group_name_H-M   'P 1'
#
loop_
_entity.id
_entity.type
_entity.pdbx_description
1 polymer ?
#
loop_
_entity_poly.entity_id
_entity_poly.type
_entity_poly.pdbx_seq_one_letter_code
_entity_poly.pdbx_strand_id
1 'polypeptide(L)'
;MASSTQKSATIPGHLGDLMSATETFLSLPDLFTPLQRVLLTANGNVQRIISSYYNAPVTVDILLNHKESSTPACTTFKRSVNIIVKNHVCCRAVSTVHIYNVEVLRLVEQDCVGIGQLFRYLNILPEFTLVDVGRDDGVAGDVGGFWRHYILSGNGFKCHIHERFPDNVFNL
;
A
#
# COMPACT_ATOMS: atom_id res chain seq x y z
N MET A 1 -37.67 2.97 36.24
CA MET A 1 -37.51 3.59 34.91
C MET A 1 -36.46 2.80 34.16
N ALA A 2 -36.82 2.21 33.02
CA ALA A 2 -35.93 1.39 32.22
C ALA A 2 -34.87 2.28 31.54
N SER A 3 -33.61 2.11 31.93
CA SER A 3 -32.48 2.71 31.21
C SER A 3 -32.22 1.87 29.96
N SER A 4 -32.37 2.51 28.82
CA SER A 4 -32.24 1.96 27.48
C SER A 4 -30.89 1.28 27.28
N THR A 5 -30.91 -0.03 27.10
CA THR A 5 -29.79 -0.82 26.58
C THR A 5 -29.52 -0.35 25.14
N GLN A 6 -28.50 0.49 24.93
CA GLN A 6 -27.94 0.68 23.60
C GLN A 6 -27.28 -0.64 23.19
N LYS A 7 -28.01 -1.46 22.43
CA LYS A 7 -27.43 -2.58 21.70
C LYS A 7 -26.50 -1.99 20.64
N SER A 8 -25.20 -1.92 20.95
CA SER A 8 -24.15 -1.73 19.96
C SER A 8 -24.30 -2.83 18.91
N ALA A 9 -24.65 -2.45 17.68
CA ALA A 9 -24.68 -3.38 16.56
C ALA A 9 -23.29 -4.00 16.40
N THR A 10 -23.26 -5.34 16.38
CA THR A 10 -22.06 -6.18 16.46
C THR A 10 -21.13 -5.89 15.29
N ILE A 11 -19.96 -5.28 15.53
CA ILE A 11 -18.95 -4.95 14.51
C ILE A 11 -18.40 -6.26 13.91
N PRO A 12 -18.68 -6.63 12.64
CA PRO A 12 -17.89 -7.63 11.93
C PRO A 12 -16.68 -6.89 11.36
N GLY A 13 -15.68 -6.74 12.23
CA GLY A 13 -14.50 -5.90 12.04
C GLY A 13 -13.32 -6.69 11.54
N HIS A 14 -13.42 -7.34 10.39
CA HIS A 14 -12.27 -8.06 9.85
C HIS A 14 -11.42 -7.13 8.96
N LEU A 15 -10.14 -7.00 9.29
CA LEU A 15 -9.18 -6.13 8.60
C LEU A 15 -8.35 -6.87 7.53
N GLY A 16 -8.41 -8.21 7.49
CA GLY A 16 -7.99 -9.08 6.37
C GLY A 16 -6.50 -9.08 5.97
N ASP A 17 -5.64 -8.27 6.61
CA ASP A 17 -4.23 -8.18 6.26
C ASP A 17 -3.41 -9.29 6.96
N LEU A 18 -3.50 -10.54 6.50
CA LEU A 18 -2.51 -11.55 6.85
C LEU A 18 -1.35 -11.49 5.84
N MET A 19 -0.14 -11.37 6.37
CA MET A 19 1.12 -11.49 5.64
C MET A 19 1.86 -12.72 6.14
N SER A 20 2.73 -13.31 5.32
CA SER A 20 3.44 -14.56 5.66
C SER A 20 4.67 -14.37 6.56
N ALA A 21 5.13 -13.12 6.79
CA ALA A 21 6.41 -12.85 7.43
C ALA A 21 6.42 -13.11 8.95
N THR A 22 7.53 -13.67 9.44
CA THR A 22 7.73 -14.13 10.83
C THR A 22 8.50 -13.15 11.73
N GLU A 23 9.06 -12.07 11.17
CA GLU A 23 9.85 -11.08 11.93
C GLU A 23 9.01 -9.84 12.26
N THR A 24 9.03 -9.44 13.54
CA THR A 24 8.24 -8.31 14.05
C THR A 24 9.07 -7.04 14.24
N PHE A 25 10.38 -7.09 14.03
CA PHE A 25 11.30 -6.00 14.32
C PHE A 25 12.31 -5.80 13.19
N LEU A 26 12.52 -4.54 12.83
CA LEU A 26 13.59 -4.08 11.96
C LEU A 26 14.14 -2.79 12.56
N SER A 27 15.46 -2.69 12.69
CA SER A 27 16.10 -1.44 13.08
C SER A 27 16.15 -0.49 11.89
N LEU A 28 15.57 0.70 12.05
CA LEU A 28 15.68 1.79 11.08
C LEU A 28 16.63 2.86 11.63
N PRO A 29 17.30 3.64 10.76
CA PRO A 29 18.09 4.79 11.19
C PRO A 29 17.30 5.76 12.09
N ASP A 30 17.98 6.44 13.01
CA ASP A 30 17.38 7.40 13.96
C ASP A 30 16.84 8.69 13.28
N LEU A 31 16.86 8.74 11.96
CA LEU A 31 16.39 9.82 11.10
C LEU A 31 14.86 9.87 10.96
N PHE A 32 14.14 8.86 11.45
CA PHE A 32 12.68 8.74 11.28
C PHE A 32 11.95 8.88 12.61
N THR A 33 10.85 9.64 12.63
CA THR A 33 9.98 9.71 13.82
C THR A 33 9.26 8.37 14.06
N PRO A 34 8.71 8.13 15.27
CA PRO A 34 7.98 6.89 15.55
C PRO A 34 6.85 6.59 14.56
N LEU A 35 6.06 7.60 14.18
CA LEU A 35 4.96 7.42 13.22
C LEU A 35 5.47 7.20 11.78
N GLN A 36 6.60 7.83 11.41
CA GLN A 36 7.26 7.55 10.13
C GLN A 36 7.73 6.09 10.07
N ARG A 37 8.33 5.58 11.15
CA ARG A 37 8.72 4.17 11.25
C ARG A 37 7.53 3.23 11.07
N VAL A 38 6.37 3.55 11.64
CA VAL A 38 5.13 2.77 11.43
C VAL A 38 4.76 2.67 9.95
N LEU A 39 4.80 3.77 9.20
CA LEU A 39 4.53 3.72 7.75
C LEU A 39 5.63 3.01 6.96
N LEU A 40 6.90 3.20 7.33
CA LEU A 40 8.02 2.55 6.65
C LEU A 40 7.98 1.03 6.79
N THR A 41 7.75 0.52 8.00
CA THR A 41 7.76 -0.92 8.30
C THR A 41 6.42 -1.61 8.11
N ALA A 42 5.36 -0.88 7.76
CA ALA A 42 4.03 -1.47 7.54
C ALA A 42 4.07 -2.52 6.42
N ASN A 43 4.13 -3.79 6.79
CA ASN A 43 3.99 -4.91 5.86
C ASN A 43 2.56 -5.07 5.31
N GLY A 44 1.61 -4.26 5.79
CA GLY A 44 0.21 -4.23 5.38
C GLY A 44 -0.24 -2.91 4.74
N ASN A 45 -1.54 -2.63 4.83
CA ASN A 45 -2.17 -1.58 4.06
C ASN A 45 -1.99 -0.17 4.68
N VAL A 46 -1.13 0.65 4.07
CA VAL A 46 -0.97 2.09 4.39
C VAL A 46 -2.30 2.84 4.44
N GLN A 47 -3.24 2.52 3.54
CA GLN A 47 -4.58 3.14 3.52
C GLN A 47 -5.30 2.94 4.87
N ARG A 48 -5.16 1.76 5.48
CA ARG A 48 -5.75 1.46 6.79
C ARG A 48 -5.12 2.29 7.91
N ILE A 49 -3.79 2.43 7.90
CA ILE A 49 -3.07 3.23 8.92
C ILE A 49 -3.51 4.68 8.84
N ILE A 50 -3.50 5.27 7.64
CA ILE A 50 -3.92 6.67 7.42
C ILE A 50 -5.40 6.87 7.76
N SER A 51 -6.27 5.97 7.30
CA SER A 51 -7.71 6.04 7.59
C SER A 51 -8.00 5.97 9.10
N SER A 52 -7.29 5.08 9.82
CA SER A 52 -7.44 4.92 11.26
C SER A 52 -6.92 6.15 12.02
N TYR A 53 -5.77 6.69 11.61
CA TYR A 53 -5.18 7.87 12.24
C TYR A 53 -6.11 9.09 12.15
N TYR A 54 -6.64 9.37 10.97
CA TYR A 54 -7.53 10.52 10.75
C TYR A 54 -8.99 10.27 11.09
N ASN A 55 -9.33 9.02 11.44
CA ASN A 55 -10.70 8.54 11.58
C ASN A 55 -11.58 8.96 10.39
N ALA A 56 -11.06 8.76 9.18
CA ALA A 56 -11.66 9.23 7.93
C ALA A 56 -11.43 8.24 6.79
N PRO A 57 -12.31 8.18 5.78
CA PRO A 57 -12.10 7.34 4.61
C PRO A 57 -10.92 7.87 3.80
N VAL A 58 -10.19 6.93 3.19
CA VAL A 58 -9.11 7.21 2.24
C VAL A 58 -9.56 6.82 0.84
N THR A 59 -9.18 7.62 -0.15
CA THR A 59 -9.42 7.34 -1.57
C THR A 59 -8.11 7.07 -2.29
N VAL A 60 -8.19 6.34 -3.39
CA VAL A 60 -7.03 6.02 -4.25
C VAL A 60 -7.29 6.58 -5.64
N ASP A 61 -6.51 7.58 -6.01
CA ASP A 61 -6.55 8.16 -7.35
C ASP A 61 -5.50 7.48 -8.22
N ILE A 62 -5.94 6.87 -9.32
CA ILE A 62 -5.05 6.21 -10.28
C ILE A 62 -4.55 7.24 -11.29
N LEU A 63 -3.25 7.54 -11.23
CA LEU A 63 -2.60 8.51 -12.13
C LEU A 63 -2.07 7.85 -13.40
N LEU A 64 -1.58 6.62 -13.27
CA LEU A 64 -1.04 5.84 -14.38
C LEU A 64 -1.38 4.37 -14.17
N ASN A 65 -1.78 3.69 -15.23
CA ASN A 65 -1.91 2.24 -15.28
C ASN A 65 -1.70 1.78 -16.72
N HIS A 66 -0.48 1.32 -17.04
CA HIS A 66 -0.05 1.08 -18.41
C HIS A 66 0.73 -0.23 -18.51
N LYS A 67 0.45 -1.02 -19.56
CA LYS A 67 1.20 -2.22 -19.92
C LYS A 67 2.52 -1.81 -20.59
N GLU A 68 3.64 -1.97 -19.91
CA GLU A 68 4.95 -1.54 -20.43
C GLU A 68 5.53 -2.54 -21.42
N SER A 69 5.42 -3.84 -21.13
CA SER A 69 5.94 -4.90 -22.02
C SER A 69 5.18 -6.20 -21.83
N SER A 70 5.17 -7.04 -22.86
CA SER A 70 4.54 -8.36 -22.85
C SER A 70 5.45 -9.33 -23.58
N THR A 71 5.99 -10.30 -22.86
CA THR A 71 6.78 -11.41 -23.40
C THR A 71 6.10 -12.73 -23.03
N PRO A 72 6.44 -13.86 -23.69
CA PRO A 72 5.90 -15.16 -23.31
C PRO A 72 6.16 -15.56 -21.85
N ALA A 73 7.24 -15.05 -21.24
CA ALA A 73 7.64 -15.37 -19.87
C ALA A 73 7.13 -14.39 -18.82
N CYS A 74 6.85 -13.13 -19.21
CA CYS A 74 6.51 -12.07 -18.27
C CYS A 74 5.80 -10.92 -18.97
N THR A 75 4.74 -10.42 -18.35
CA THR A 75 4.10 -9.17 -18.69
C THR A 75 4.33 -8.14 -17.59
N THR A 76 4.75 -6.94 -17.97
CA THR A 76 5.08 -5.86 -17.03
C THR A 76 4.09 -4.71 -17.15
N PHE A 77 3.61 -4.22 -16.01
CA PHE A 77 2.75 -3.06 -15.89
C PHE A 77 3.41 -1.99 -15.04
N LYS A 78 3.25 -0.72 -15.43
CA LYS A 78 3.57 0.43 -14.59
C LYS A 78 2.30 1.08 -14.07
N ARG A 79 2.29 1.35 -12.77
CA ARG A 79 1.17 1.96 -12.08
C ARG A 79 1.67 3.12 -11.21
N SER A 80 0.92 4.21 -11.16
CA SER A 80 1.13 5.26 -10.17
C SER A 80 -0.21 5.68 -9.58
N VAL A 81 -0.26 5.83 -8.26
CA VAL A 81 -1.47 6.23 -7.53
C VAL A 81 -1.14 7.25 -6.46
N ASN A 82 -2.15 8.05 -6.11
CA ASN A 82 -2.16 8.84 -4.88
C ASN A 82 -3.13 8.21 -3.87
N ILE A 83 -2.73 8.13 -2.61
CA ILE A 83 -3.62 7.87 -1.48
C ILE A 83 -3.97 9.22 -0.88
N ILE A 84 -5.27 9.50 -0.75
CA ILE A 84 -5.80 10.79 -0.35
C ILE A 84 -6.69 10.62 0.89
N VAL A 85 -6.53 11.51 1.87
CA VAL A 85 -7.44 11.64 3.01
C VAL A 85 -7.80 13.11 3.18
N LYS A 86 -9.07 13.43 3.44
CA LYS A 86 -9.53 14.82 3.63
C LYS A 86 -8.99 15.79 2.55
N ASN A 87 -9.00 15.36 1.29
CA ASN A 87 -8.47 16.09 0.11
C ASN A 87 -6.95 16.37 0.10
N HIS A 88 -6.17 15.73 0.97
CA HIS A 88 -4.71 15.84 1.01
C HIS A 88 -4.04 14.55 0.55
N VAL A 89 -3.03 14.67 -0.32
CA VAL A 89 -2.23 13.53 -0.77
C VAL A 89 -1.30 13.08 0.36
N CYS A 90 -1.55 11.89 0.89
CA CYS A 90 -0.81 11.30 2.00
C CYS A 90 0.35 10.42 1.53
N CYS A 91 0.20 9.82 0.35
CA CYS A 91 1.19 8.91 -0.20
C CYS A 91 1.09 8.91 -1.72
N ARG A 92 2.23 9.02 -2.38
CA ARG A 92 2.36 8.72 -3.80
C ARG A 92 3.06 7.39 -3.94
N ALA A 93 2.41 6.43 -4.59
CA ALA A 93 3.00 5.13 -4.87
C ALA A 93 3.26 4.99 -6.38
N VAL A 94 4.43 4.48 -6.72
CA VAL A 94 4.79 4.04 -8.07
C VAL A 94 5.12 2.56 -7.99
N SER A 95 4.57 1.77 -8.90
CA SER A 95 4.72 0.33 -8.90
C SER A 95 5.05 -0.19 -10.28
N THR A 96 5.99 -1.14 -10.32
CA THR A 96 6.23 -2.02 -11.47
C THR A 96 5.75 -3.40 -11.10
N VAL A 97 4.80 -3.93 -11.86
CA VAL A 97 4.17 -5.23 -11.60
C VAL A 97 4.53 -6.19 -12.71
N HIS A 98 5.18 -7.28 -12.32
CA HIS A 98 5.56 -8.39 -13.18
C HIS A 98 4.59 -9.54 -12.98
N ILE A 99 3.94 -9.97 -14.05
CA ILE A 99 3.02 -11.09 -14.07
C ILE A 99 3.63 -12.20 -14.90
N TYR A 100 3.84 -13.36 -14.28
CA TYR A 100 4.45 -14.55 -14.88
C TYR A 100 3.41 -15.63 -15.18
N ASN A 101 2.22 -15.53 -14.59
CA ASN A 101 1.15 -16.49 -14.73
C ASN A 101 0.04 -15.97 -15.65
N VAL A 102 -0.37 -16.80 -16.62
CA VAL A 102 -1.37 -16.43 -17.63
C VAL A 102 -2.77 -16.21 -17.05
N GLU A 103 -3.14 -16.91 -15.98
CA GLU A 103 -4.42 -16.74 -15.29
C GLU A 103 -4.44 -15.40 -14.55
N VAL A 104 -3.34 -15.05 -13.87
CA VAL A 104 -3.20 -13.73 -13.23
C VAL A 104 -3.23 -12.60 -14.26
N LEU A 105 -2.61 -12.81 -15.43
CA LEU A 105 -2.64 -11.84 -16.52
C LEU A 105 -4.07 -11.65 -17.05
N ARG A 106 -4.80 -12.75 -17.23
CA ARG A 106 -6.20 -12.73 -17.66
C ARG A 106 -7.07 -11.90 -16.71
N LEU A 107 -6.89 -12.04 -15.40
CA LEU A 107 -7.64 -11.27 -14.40
C LEU A 107 -7.43 -9.76 -14.59
N VAL A 108 -6.21 -9.33 -14.88
CA VAL A 108 -5.88 -7.91 -15.08
C VAL A 108 -6.42 -7.39 -16.41
N GLU A 109 -6.26 -8.15 -17.50
CA GLU A 109 -6.57 -7.67 -18.85
C GLU A 109 -8.03 -7.86 -19.28
N GLN A 110 -8.66 -8.96 -18.86
CA GLN A 110 -10.01 -9.33 -19.28
C GLN A 110 -11.04 -9.04 -18.20
N ASP A 111 -10.73 -9.42 -16.96
CA ASP A 111 -11.68 -9.30 -15.84
C ASP A 111 -11.57 -7.95 -15.12
N CYS A 112 -10.72 -7.04 -15.63
CA CYS A 112 -10.50 -5.68 -15.13
C CYS A 112 -10.17 -5.63 -13.62
N VAL A 113 -9.56 -6.70 -13.08
CA VAL A 113 -9.13 -6.73 -11.69
C VAL A 113 -7.99 -5.74 -11.51
N GLY A 114 -8.22 -4.72 -10.68
CA GLY A 114 -7.21 -3.73 -10.36
C GLY A 114 -5.99 -4.41 -9.72
N ILE A 115 -4.79 -4.03 -10.16
CA ILE A 115 -3.51 -4.61 -9.68
C ILE A 115 -3.40 -4.61 -8.15
N GLY A 116 -3.87 -3.55 -7.49
CA GLY A 116 -3.90 -3.46 -6.02
C GLY A 116 -4.92 -4.35 -5.32
N GLN A 117 -5.78 -5.05 -6.07
CA GLN A 117 -6.76 -6.02 -5.58
C GLN A 117 -6.34 -7.47 -5.85
N LEU A 118 -5.26 -7.72 -6.61
CA LEU A 118 -4.84 -9.08 -6.99
C LEU A 118 -4.64 -10.00 -5.77
N PHE A 119 -3.96 -9.49 -4.74
CA PHE A 119 -3.73 -10.25 -3.49
C PHE A 119 -5.04 -10.68 -2.82
N ARG A 120 -6.02 -9.77 -2.76
CA ARG A 120 -7.34 -10.03 -2.18
C ARG A 120 -8.16 -10.98 -3.06
N TYR A 121 -8.15 -10.75 -4.36
CA TYR A 121 -8.94 -11.52 -5.32
C TYR A 121 -8.47 -12.97 -5.41
N LEU A 122 -7.14 -13.18 -5.42
CA LEU A 122 -6.54 -14.50 -5.45
C LEU A 122 -6.52 -15.19 -4.07
N ASN A 123 -6.93 -14.49 -3.01
CA ASN A 123 -6.84 -14.93 -1.62
C ASN A 123 -5.43 -15.45 -1.25
N ILE A 124 -4.39 -14.78 -1.77
CA ILE A 124 -2.99 -15.13 -1.53
C ILE A 124 -2.45 -14.27 -0.40
N LEU A 125 -1.80 -14.91 0.57
CA LEU A 125 -0.99 -14.24 1.58
C LEU A 125 0.26 -13.65 0.90
N PRO A 126 0.39 -12.33 0.80
CA PRO A 126 1.57 -11.73 0.17
C PRO A 126 2.81 -11.95 1.03
N GLU A 127 3.93 -12.16 0.36
CA GLU A 127 5.26 -11.99 0.95
C GLU A 127 5.67 -10.53 0.79
N PHE A 128 5.95 -9.86 1.92
CA PHE A 128 6.47 -8.50 1.96
C PHE A 128 7.96 -8.50 2.28
N THR A 129 8.75 -7.84 1.44
CA THR A 129 10.18 -7.58 1.68
C THR A 129 10.44 -6.10 1.57
N LEU A 130 10.77 -5.45 2.69
CA LEU A 130 11.28 -4.08 2.66
C LEU A 130 12.70 -4.11 2.09
N VAL A 131 12.92 -3.42 0.98
CA VAL A 131 14.19 -3.40 0.25
C VAL A 131 15.04 -2.22 0.70
N ASP A 132 14.44 -1.04 0.81
CA ASP A 132 15.16 0.19 1.14
C ASP A 132 14.22 1.25 1.73
N VAL A 133 14.78 2.19 2.48
CA VAL A 133 14.08 3.35 3.02
C VAL A 133 14.97 4.59 2.90
N GLY A 134 14.35 5.75 2.78
CA GLY A 134 15.10 6.98 2.75
C GLY A 134 14.27 8.22 3.01
N ARG A 135 14.95 9.35 2.88
CA ARG A 135 14.37 10.67 2.97
C ARG A 135 14.64 11.42 1.68
N ASP A 136 13.82 12.41 1.43
CA ASP A 136 14.09 13.43 0.45
C ASP A 136 14.23 14.74 1.19
N ASP A 137 15.38 15.37 1.03
CA ASP A 137 15.55 16.76 1.42
C ASP A 137 14.58 17.59 0.56
N GLY A 138 13.92 18.59 1.13
CA GLY A 138 12.76 19.27 0.52
C GLY A 138 13.04 19.98 -0.81
N VAL A 139 13.10 19.25 -1.92
CA VAL A 139 13.36 19.80 -3.27
C VAL A 139 12.08 19.96 -4.11
N ALA A 140 10.90 19.58 -3.59
CA ALA A 140 9.62 19.74 -4.30
C ALA A 140 8.55 20.34 -3.39
N GLY A 141 8.46 21.67 -3.36
CA GLY A 141 7.39 22.42 -2.69
C GLY A 141 7.56 22.64 -1.18
N ASP A 142 8.80 22.78 -0.69
CA ASP A 142 9.17 23.09 0.70
C ASP A 142 8.74 22.09 1.79
N VAL A 143 8.16 20.95 1.42
CA VAL A 143 7.85 19.84 2.34
C VAL A 143 8.78 18.66 2.03
N GLY A 144 9.63 18.32 3.01
CA GLY A 144 10.45 17.13 2.97
C GLY A 144 9.61 15.85 2.86
N GLY A 145 10.26 14.75 2.49
CA GLY A 145 9.58 13.47 2.36
C GLY A 145 10.37 12.33 2.97
N PHE A 146 9.68 11.24 3.18
CA PHE A 146 10.30 9.95 3.46
C PHE A 146 9.66 8.90 2.58
N TRP A 147 10.41 7.85 2.28
CA TRP A 147 9.99 6.85 1.32
C TRP A 147 10.46 5.47 1.70
N ARG A 148 9.79 4.49 1.12
CA ARG A 148 10.16 3.08 1.18
C ARG A 148 10.09 2.45 -0.20
N HIS A 149 11.02 1.56 -0.46
CA HIS A 149 10.98 0.62 -1.56
C HIS A 149 10.80 -0.78 -0.99
N TYR A 150 9.78 -1.49 -1.46
CA TYR A 150 9.51 -2.85 -1.04
C TYR A 150 9.03 -3.71 -2.21
N ILE A 151 9.08 -5.01 -1.99
CA ILE A 151 8.55 -6.02 -2.89
C ILE A 151 7.33 -6.65 -2.22
N LEU A 152 6.24 -6.77 -2.96
CA LEU A 152 5.15 -7.68 -2.64
C LEU A 152 5.11 -8.80 -3.69
N SER A 153 5.23 -10.05 -3.27
CA SER A 153 5.11 -11.20 -4.15
C SER A 153 3.98 -12.13 -3.73
N GLY A 154 3.40 -12.77 -4.74
CA GLY A 154 2.47 -13.88 -4.60
C GLY A 154 2.78 -14.92 -5.67
N ASN A 155 2.09 -16.06 -5.64
CA ASN A 155 2.28 -17.07 -6.67
C ASN A 155 1.95 -16.49 -8.06
N GLY A 156 2.92 -16.45 -8.96
CA GLY A 156 2.74 -16.02 -10.35
C GLY A 156 2.86 -14.51 -10.60
N PHE A 157 3.15 -13.68 -9.60
CA PHE A 157 3.38 -12.24 -9.81
C PHE A 157 4.25 -11.59 -8.72
N LYS A 158 4.89 -10.48 -9.07
CA LYS A 158 5.75 -9.70 -8.19
C LYS A 158 5.58 -8.20 -8.45
N CYS A 159 5.47 -7.42 -7.40
CA CYS A 159 5.32 -5.97 -7.44
C CYS A 159 6.52 -5.31 -6.78
N HIS A 160 7.25 -4.47 -7.51
CA HIS A 160 8.21 -3.53 -6.95
C HIS A 160 7.48 -2.22 -6.69
N ILE A 161 7.47 -1.75 -5.45
CA ILE A 161 6.67 -0.61 -5.04
C ILE A 161 7.55 0.40 -4.34
N HIS A 162 7.52 1.64 -4.84
CA HIS A 162 8.13 2.80 -4.22
C HIS A 162 7.04 3.74 -3.73
N GLU A 163 6.96 3.92 -2.42
CA GLU A 163 5.99 4.78 -1.76
C GLU A 163 6.70 5.97 -1.12
N ARG A 164 6.18 7.16 -1.39
CA ARG A 164 6.67 8.42 -0.83
C ARG A 164 5.57 9.09 -0.03
N PHE A 165 5.93 9.55 1.16
CA PHE A 165 5.07 10.23 2.11
C PHE A 165 5.62 11.65 2.36
N PRO A 166 4.75 12.67 2.45
CA PRO A 166 5.18 13.97 2.91
C PRO A 166 5.47 13.93 4.42
N ASP A 167 6.40 14.74 4.91
CA ASP A 167 6.78 14.74 6.33
C ASP A 167 5.62 15.08 7.27
N ASN A 168 4.69 15.90 6.80
CA ASN A 168 3.47 16.28 7.52
C ASN A 168 2.29 15.31 7.30
N VAL A 169 2.52 14.07 6.82
CA VAL A 169 1.43 13.10 6.55
C VAL A 169 0.51 12.83 7.74
N PHE A 170 0.98 13.03 8.98
CA PHE A 170 0.21 12.91 10.21
C PHE A 170 -0.25 14.25 10.82
N ASN A 171 -0.01 15.37 10.13
CA ASN A 171 -0.38 16.71 10.56
C ASN A 171 -1.02 17.49 9.39
N LEU A 172 -1.98 16.84 8.72
CA LEU A 172 -2.76 17.41 7.60
C LEU A 172 -3.93 18.26 8.07
#